data_AF-A0A1D6EIN3-F1
#
_entry.id   AF-A0A1D6EIN3-F1
#
_cell.length_a   1.000
_cell.length_b   1.000
_cell.length_c   1.000
_cell.angle_alpha   90.00
_cell.angle_beta   90.00
_cell.angle_gamma   90.00
#
_symmetry.space_group_name_H-M   'P 1'
#
loop_
_entity.id
_entity.type
_entity.pdbx_description
1 polymer ?
#
loop_
_entity_poly.entity_id
_entity_poly.type
_entity_poly.pdbx_seq_one_letter_code
_entity_poly.pdbx_strand_id
1 'polypeptide(L)'
;MADRVHPAPPPLPLSSTPPQHPPTTETTPLQQHPSFARPPPPPPGTYIVQVPKDQVLRVPPPDRARRYKKLAARPARRRALRRACCCACAAAILAVLVAAAFAGAVYLAYRPRAPTFSVTSLSIRGLDAASLLRSSSSSSETLSPRLDAAVRADNGRNAKVGVEYRGSGSVAVSYSGARLAAGPWPAFRQPPRNVTAFAVAMSGRGVRLTEDQATRIAAEQAAGAVPLQVETTVPVRLRFGSVLRTWTVPVRARCDVSVDRLDGDAVVVNRGCRVRVRPLWWWW
;
A
#
# COMPACT_ATOMS: atom_id res chain seq x y z
N MET A 1 -25.20 -47.23 2.73
CA MET A 1 -26.21 -46.65 1.82
C MET A 1 -25.51 -46.27 0.52
N ALA A 2 -26.15 -46.52 -0.63
CA ALA A 2 -25.77 -46.16 -2.02
C ALA A 2 -24.29 -45.77 -2.26
N ASP A 3 -23.41 -46.63 -2.74
CA ASP A 3 -23.46 -47.36 -4.04
C ASP A 3 -23.50 -46.43 -5.27
N ARG A 4 -22.57 -46.66 -6.21
CA ARG A 4 -22.51 -46.06 -7.56
C ARG A 4 -21.76 -47.00 -8.51
N VAL A 5 -22.54 -47.80 -9.23
CA VAL A 5 -22.10 -48.73 -10.29
C VAL A 5 -21.41 -47.97 -11.44
N HIS A 6 -20.33 -48.55 -12.00
CA HIS A 6 -19.77 -48.16 -13.29
C HIS A 6 -20.45 -48.94 -14.44
N PRO A 7 -20.89 -48.29 -15.53
CA PRO A 7 -21.46 -48.98 -16.68
C PRO A 7 -20.38 -49.72 -17.48
N ALA A 8 -20.70 -50.93 -17.95
CA ALA A 8 -19.81 -51.74 -18.78
C ALA A 8 -19.96 -51.43 -20.29
N PRO A 9 -18.88 -51.49 -21.10
CA PRO A 9 -18.96 -51.40 -22.55
C PRO A 9 -19.39 -52.74 -23.20
N PRO A 10 -20.04 -52.71 -24.37
CA PRO A 10 -20.54 -53.91 -25.07
C PRO A 10 -19.43 -54.74 -25.77
N PRO A 11 -19.72 -56.01 -26.15
CA PRO A 11 -18.73 -56.94 -26.70
C PRO A 11 -18.39 -56.74 -28.19
N LEU A 12 -17.30 -57.38 -28.62
CA LEU A 12 -16.75 -57.36 -29.99
C LEU A 12 -17.48 -58.35 -30.93
N PRO A 13 -17.58 -58.06 -32.24
CA PRO A 13 -17.85 -59.06 -33.28
C PRO A 13 -16.57 -59.81 -33.70
N LEU A 14 -16.71 -61.09 -34.08
CA LEU A 14 -15.62 -61.96 -34.55
C LEU A 14 -15.50 -61.97 -36.08
N SER A 15 -14.30 -62.24 -36.61
CA SER A 15 -14.00 -62.88 -37.93
C SER A 15 -12.47 -63.00 -38.15
N SER A 16 -11.89 -63.92 -38.94
CA SER A 16 -12.24 -65.32 -39.31
C SER A 16 -11.10 -65.94 -40.17
N THR A 17 -10.48 -67.04 -39.71
CA THR A 17 -9.79 -68.15 -40.45
C THR A 17 -8.83 -67.94 -41.67
N PRO A 18 -7.72 -68.71 -41.80
CA PRO A 18 -6.79 -68.71 -42.96
C PRO A 18 -6.80 -70.00 -43.83
N PRO A 19 -6.23 -69.98 -45.06
CA PRO A 19 -5.61 -71.21 -45.62
C PRO A 19 -4.35 -71.08 -46.54
N GLN A 20 -3.44 -72.06 -46.39
CA GLN A 20 -2.72 -72.84 -47.44
C GLN A 20 -1.52 -72.33 -48.32
N HIS A 21 -0.64 -73.32 -48.59
CA HIS A 21 0.45 -73.48 -49.60
C HIS A 21 -0.13 -73.77 -51.03
N PRO A 22 0.64 -73.98 -52.14
CA PRO A 22 2.08 -74.30 -52.37
C PRO A 22 2.73 -73.27 -53.38
N PRO A 23 3.66 -73.55 -54.36
CA PRO A 23 4.49 -74.72 -54.73
C PRO A 23 6.00 -74.41 -54.99
N THR A 24 6.51 -74.66 -56.22
CA THR A 24 7.92 -74.96 -56.60
C THR A 24 8.17 -74.72 -58.11
N THR A 25 9.44 -74.64 -58.58
CA THR A 25 9.99 -75.20 -59.86
C THR A 25 11.54 -75.22 -59.82
N GLU A 26 12.16 -76.08 -60.65
CA GLU A 26 13.54 -76.61 -60.64
C GLU A 26 14.61 -75.77 -61.37
N THR A 27 15.88 -76.21 -61.36
CA THR A 27 16.77 -76.38 -62.56
C THR A 27 18.14 -77.04 -62.21
N THR A 28 18.65 -77.91 -63.11
CA THR A 28 19.92 -78.72 -63.09
C THR A 28 21.09 -77.99 -63.84
N PRO A 29 22.30 -78.52 -64.21
CA PRO A 29 22.85 -79.90 -64.22
C PRO A 29 24.37 -80.16 -63.85
N LEU A 30 24.74 -81.46 -63.83
CA LEU A 30 26.03 -82.14 -64.23
C LEU A 30 27.32 -82.27 -63.32
N GLN A 31 27.85 -83.51 -63.34
CA GLN A 31 29.22 -84.08 -63.09
C GLN A 31 29.94 -83.81 -61.73
N GLN A 32 30.31 -84.81 -60.89
CA GLN A 32 31.28 -85.95 -61.01
C GLN A 32 32.75 -85.49 -61.05
N HIS A 33 33.73 -85.98 -60.27
CA HIS A 33 33.97 -87.13 -59.35
C HIS A 33 35.03 -86.70 -58.27
N PRO A 34 35.50 -87.54 -57.30
CA PRO A 34 34.94 -88.76 -56.68
C PRO A 34 34.79 -88.63 -55.13
N SER A 35 34.54 -89.75 -54.44
CA SER A 35 34.18 -89.86 -53.01
C SER A 35 35.11 -89.17 -51.99
N PHE A 36 34.61 -88.12 -51.35
CA PHE A 36 34.85 -87.87 -49.92
C PHE A 36 33.64 -88.35 -49.12
N ALA A 37 33.86 -88.89 -47.92
CA ALA A 37 32.79 -89.39 -47.06
C ALA A 37 31.86 -88.23 -46.63
N ARG A 38 30.61 -88.24 -47.11
CA ARG A 38 29.65 -87.17 -46.83
C ARG A 38 29.16 -87.28 -45.38
N PRO A 39 29.30 -86.22 -44.54
CA PRO A 39 28.67 -86.23 -43.22
C PRO A 39 27.13 -86.30 -43.38
N PRO A 40 26.41 -86.88 -42.41
CA PRO A 40 24.96 -87.03 -42.49
C PRO A 40 24.26 -85.67 -42.57
N PRO A 41 23.11 -85.57 -43.27
CA PRO A 41 22.34 -84.33 -43.33
C PRO A 41 21.85 -83.95 -41.92
N PRO A 42 21.88 -82.66 -41.56
CA PRO A 42 21.37 -82.22 -40.26
C PRO A 42 19.86 -82.45 -40.16
N PRO A 43 19.34 -82.74 -38.94
CA PRO A 43 17.91 -83.00 -38.73
C PRO A 43 17.05 -81.76 -39.03
N PRO A 44 15.74 -81.93 -39.31
CA PRO A 44 14.82 -80.83 -39.62
C PRO A 44 14.85 -79.75 -38.53
N GLY A 45 15.11 -78.51 -38.94
CA GLY A 45 15.59 -77.46 -38.07
C GLY A 45 14.56 -76.93 -37.07
N THR A 46 14.82 -77.13 -35.78
CA THR A 46 14.22 -76.29 -34.72
C THR A 46 14.97 -74.96 -34.70
N TYR A 47 14.44 -73.94 -35.38
CA TYR A 47 15.07 -72.62 -35.43
C TYR A 47 14.83 -71.87 -34.11
N ILE A 48 15.72 -72.08 -33.12
CA ILE A 48 15.67 -71.39 -31.83
C ILE A 48 16.00 -69.91 -32.05
N VAL A 49 14.97 -69.07 -32.18
CA VAL A 49 15.11 -67.61 -32.17
C VAL A 49 15.52 -67.17 -30.77
N GLN A 50 16.83 -67.17 -30.50
CA GLN A 50 17.39 -66.57 -29.30
C GLN A 50 17.28 -65.04 -29.40
N VAL A 51 16.12 -64.51 -29.02
CA VAL A 51 15.95 -63.08 -28.73
C VAL A 51 16.90 -62.75 -27.56
N PRO A 52 17.94 -61.90 -27.76
CA PRO A 52 18.86 -61.60 -26.68
C PRO A 52 18.11 -60.93 -25.53
N LYS A 53 18.33 -61.41 -24.30
CA LYS A 53 17.59 -60.96 -23.10
C LYS A 53 17.76 -59.46 -22.83
N ASP A 54 18.82 -58.88 -23.39
CA ASP A 54 19.20 -57.47 -23.28
C ASP A 54 18.56 -56.57 -24.36
N GLN A 55 17.82 -57.12 -25.33
CA GLN A 55 17.02 -56.31 -26.26
C GLN A 55 15.81 -55.71 -25.55
N VAL A 56 16.00 -54.54 -24.95
CA VAL A 56 14.95 -53.73 -24.31
C VAL A 56 13.96 -53.19 -25.34
N LEU A 57 13.05 -54.06 -25.79
CA LEU A 57 12.09 -53.83 -26.89
C LEU A 57 11.01 -52.77 -26.61
N ARG A 58 11.15 -51.99 -25.53
CA ARG A 58 10.28 -50.87 -25.13
C ARG A 58 11.07 -49.66 -24.67
N VAL A 59 12.01 -49.19 -25.50
CA VAL A 59 12.31 -47.75 -25.53
C VAL A 59 10.99 -47.03 -25.87
N PRO A 60 10.42 -46.18 -25.00
CA PRO A 60 9.19 -45.48 -25.34
C PRO A 60 9.48 -44.52 -26.50
N PRO A 61 8.57 -44.36 -27.48
CA PRO A 61 8.70 -43.36 -28.53
C PRO A 61 9.15 -42.02 -27.95
N PRO A 62 10.07 -41.26 -28.59
CA PRO A 62 10.84 -40.20 -27.93
C PRO A 62 9.96 -39.15 -27.22
N ASP A 63 8.78 -38.87 -27.76
CA ASP A 63 7.75 -38.02 -27.17
C ASP A 63 7.12 -38.56 -25.88
N ARG A 64 6.92 -39.87 -25.77
CA ARG A 64 6.47 -40.53 -24.54
C ARG A 64 7.61 -40.54 -23.52
N ALA A 65 8.84 -40.85 -23.92
CA ALA A 65 10.00 -40.80 -23.04
C ALA A 65 10.25 -39.39 -22.46
N ARG A 66 10.16 -38.34 -23.31
CA ARG A 66 10.22 -36.93 -22.90
C ARG A 66 9.08 -36.55 -21.96
N ARG A 67 7.85 -37.04 -22.19
CA ARG A 67 6.70 -36.84 -21.28
C ARG A 67 6.90 -37.52 -19.93
N TYR A 68 7.32 -38.78 -19.87
CA TYR A 68 7.60 -39.48 -18.61
C TYR A 68 8.72 -38.80 -17.80
N LYS A 69 9.85 -38.41 -18.41
CA LYS A 69 10.90 -37.64 -17.71
C LYS A 69 10.36 -36.32 -17.15
N LYS A 70 9.56 -35.57 -17.92
CA LYS A 70 8.89 -34.34 -17.45
C LYS A 70 7.90 -34.61 -16.31
N LEU A 71 7.18 -35.73 -16.31
CA LEU A 71 6.24 -36.11 -15.25
C LEU A 71 6.97 -36.51 -13.96
N ALA A 72 7.99 -37.37 -14.04
CA ALA A 72 8.80 -37.81 -12.90
C ALA A 72 9.53 -36.64 -12.21
N ALA A 73 9.95 -35.62 -12.96
CA ALA A 73 10.58 -34.42 -12.41
C ALA A 73 9.60 -33.44 -11.71
N ARG A 74 8.27 -33.54 -11.95
CA ARG A 74 7.26 -32.65 -11.33
C ARG A 74 7.29 -32.66 -9.78
N PRO A 75 7.27 -33.80 -9.07
CA PRO A 75 7.32 -33.80 -7.61
C PRO A 75 8.59 -33.15 -7.04
N ALA A 76 9.76 -33.42 -7.63
CA ALA A 76 11.02 -32.78 -7.22
C ALA A 76 10.98 -31.26 -7.44
N ARG A 77 10.60 -30.80 -8.64
CA ARG A 77 10.48 -29.37 -8.96
C ARG A 77 9.44 -28.65 -8.08
N ARG A 78 8.33 -29.32 -7.74
CA ARG A 78 7.31 -28.79 -6.81
C ARG A 78 7.84 -28.67 -5.38
N ARG A 79 8.63 -29.65 -4.89
CA ARG A 79 9.28 -29.57 -3.56
C ARG A 79 10.33 -28.46 -3.51
N ALA A 80 11.15 -28.30 -4.57
CA ALA A 80 12.12 -27.21 -4.69
C ALA A 80 11.44 -25.83 -4.71
N LEU A 81 10.40 -25.66 -5.54
CA LEU A 81 9.65 -24.39 -5.61
C LEU A 81 8.94 -24.06 -4.28
N ARG A 82 8.38 -25.07 -3.58
CA ARG A 82 7.82 -24.88 -2.23
C ARG A 82 8.89 -24.44 -1.23
N ARG A 83 10.06 -25.09 -1.20
CA ARG A 83 11.18 -24.68 -0.34
C ARG A 83 11.64 -23.25 -0.64
N ALA A 84 11.83 -22.89 -1.91
CA ALA A 84 12.19 -21.54 -2.32
C ALA A 84 11.14 -20.49 -1.88
N CYS A 85 9.85 -20.81 -2.03
CA CYS A 85 8.76 -19.97 -1.55
C CYS A 85 8.78 -19.81 -0.02
N CYS A 86 8.90 -20.92 0.74
CA CYS A 86 9.00 -20.86 2.20
C CYS A 86 10.22 -20.07 2.68
N CYS A 87 11.39 -20.21 2.03
CA CYS A 87 12.57 -19.42 2.36
C CYS A 87 12.39 -17.93 2.02
N ALA A 88 11.73 -17.60 0.90
CA ALA A 88 11.42 -16.21 0.54
C ALA A 88 10.41 -15.59 1.54
N CYS A 89 9.38 -16.32 1.95
CA CYS A 89 8.45 -15.90 3.00
C CYS A 89 9.17 -15.71 4.36
N ALA A 90 10.04 -16.65 4.76
CA ALA A 90 10.81 -16.53 5.99
C ALA A 90 11.77 -15.33 5.96
N ALA A 91 12.45 -15.08 4.84
CA ALA A 91 13.30 -13.91 4.65
C ALA A 91 12.49 -12.60 4.66
N ALA A 92 11.30 -12.57 4.06
CA ALA A 92 10.41 -11.41 4.10
C ALA A 92 9.89 -11.14 5.53
N ILE A 93 9.50 -12.18 6.28
CA ILE A 93 9.10 -12.07 7.69
C ILE A 93 10.27 -11.55 8.53
N LEU A 94 11.48 -12.10 8.35
CA LEU A 94 12.68 -11.62 9.04
C LEU A 94 13.00 -10.15 8.71
N ALA A 95 12.90 -9.75 7.44
CA ALA A 95 13.09 -8.35 7.03
C ALA A 95 12.06 -7.40 7.67
N VAL A 96 10.79 -7.82 7.76
CA VAL A 96 9.73 -7.07 8.46
C VAL A 96 10.01 -6.97 9.96
N LEU A 97 10.45 -8.06 10.60
CA LEU A 97 10.83 -8.06 12.03
C LEU A 97 12.03 -7.14 12.30
N VAL A 98 13.06 -7.15 11.46
CA VAL A 98 14.22 -6.25 11.56
C VAL A 98 13.81 -4.80 11.34
N ALA A 99 12.96 -4.51 10.35
CA ALA A 99 12.43 -3.17 10.10
C ALA A 99 11.57 -2.65 11.28
N ALA A 100 10.74 -3.51 11.86
CA ALA A 100 9.93 -3.19 13.03
C ALA A 100 10.79 -2.95 14.28
N ALA A 101 11.82 -3.78 14.52
CA ALA A 101 12.78 -3.60 15.60
C ALA A 101 13.57 -2.28 15.46
N PHE A 102 14.02 -1.95 14.25
CA PHE A 102 14.68 -0.68 13.96
C PHE A 102 13.74 0.52 14.20
N ALA A 103 12.50 0.47 13.70
CA ALA A 103 11.51 1.52 13.92
C ALA A 103 11.18 1.69 15.42
N GLY A 104 11.07 0.59 16.17
CA GLY A 104 10.91 0.58 17.62
C GLY A 104 12.09 1.20 18.35
N ALA A 105 13.33 0.84 17.98
CA ALA A 105 14.54 1.43 18.55
C ALA A 105 14.63 2.94 18.30
N VAL A 106 14.35 3.41 17.08
CA VAL A 106 14.27 4.85 16.76
C VAL A 106 13.18 5.53 17.60
N TYR A 107 11.99 4.94 17.70
CA TYR A 107 10.91 5.49 18.52
C TYR A 107 11.29 5.59 20.00
N LEU A 108 11.91 4.56 20.59
CA LEU A 108 12.32 4.54 22.00
C LEU A 108 13.50 5.49 22.30
N ALA A 109 14.43 5.68 21.35
CA ALA A 109 15.61 6.52 21.52
C ALA A 109 15.34 8.02 21.32
N TYR A 110 14.39 8.37 20.46
CA TYR A 110 14.03 9.76 20.13
C TYR A 110 12.71 10.24 20.76
N ARG A 111 11.78 9.32 21.06
CA ARG A 111 10.44 9.55 21.67
C ARG A 111 9.70 10.74 21.06
N PRO A 112 9.43 10.74 19.74
CA PRO A 112 8.81 11.87 19.04
C PRO A 112 7.44 12.21 19.62
N ARG A 113 7.28 13.47 20.03
CA ARG A 113 6.02 14.07 20.49
C ARG A 113 5.51 15.05 19.43
N ALA A 114 4.19 15.23 19.35
CA ALA A 114 3.62 16.30 18.54
C ALA A 114 4.07 17.67 19.10
N PRO A 115 4.45 18.64 18.25
CA PRO A 115 4.64 20.02 18.70
C PRO A 115 3.32 20.60 19.20
N THR A 116 3.39 21.47 20.19
CA THR A 116 2.23 22.20 20.72
C THR A 116 2.10 23.54 20.01
N PHE A 117 0.87 23.94 19.69
CA PHE A 117 0.58 25.23 19.04
C PHE A 117 -0.24 26.10 19.98
N SER A 118 -0.11 27.42 19.84
CA SER A 118 -0.98 28.42 20.47
C SER A 118 -1.06 29.67 19.59
N VAL A 119 -2.13 30.43 19.76
CA VAL A 119 -2.28 31.77 19.18
C VAL A 119 -1.96 32.78 20.29
N THR A 120 -1.15 33.78 19.98
CA THR A 120 -0.57 34.71 20.96
C THR A 120 -1.27 36.07 20.94
N SER A 121 -1.55 36.58 19.74
CA SER A 121 -2.35 37.76 19.46
C SER A 121 -3.03 37.58 18.10
N LEU A 122 -4.10 38.34 17.86
CA LEU A 122 -4.88 38.23 16.63
C LEU A 122 -5.49 39.60 16.31
N SER A 123 -4.99 40.26 15.26
CA SER A 123 -5.55 41.50 14.74
C SER A 123 -6.72 41.18 13.81
N ILE A 124 -7.82 41.93 13.89
CA ILE A 124 -9.04 41.71 13.11
C ILE A 124 -9.45 43.04 12.48
N ARG A 125 -9.87 43.03 11.21
CA ARG A 125 -10.44 44.19 10.52
C ARG A 125 -11.63 43.79 9.66
N GLY A 126 -12.70 44.57 9.71
CA GLY A 126 -13.91 44.35 8.90
C GLY A 126 -14.85 43.26 9.44
N LEU A 127 -14.83 43.04 10.76
CA LEU A 127 -15.88 42.34 11.52
C LEU A 127 -16.47 43.26 12.60
N ASP A 128 -16.44 44.56 12.33
CA ASP A 128 -17.07 45.61 13.14
C ASP A 128 -18.61 45.43 13.16
N ALA A 129 -19.25 45.94 14.22
CA ALA A 129 -20.69 45.78 14.42
C ALA A 129 -21.54 46.31 13.24
N ALA A 130 -21.13 47.40 12.59
CA ALA A 130 -21.87 47.96 11.46
C ALA A 130 -21.78 47.06 10.21
N SER A 131 -20.61 46.49 9.90
CA SER A 131 -20.46 45.54 8.80
C SER A 131 -21.16 44.21 9.08
N LEU A 132 -21.14 43.71 10.32
CA LEU A 132 -21.89 42.52 10.70
C LEU A 132 -23.39 42.72 10.44
N LEU A 133 -23.97 43.82 10.96
CA LEU A 133 -25.39 44.16 10.76
C LEU A 133 -25.77 44.31 9.28
N ARG A 134 -24.93 44.94 8.46
CA ARG A 134 -25.17 45.09 7.00
C ARG A 134 -25.18 43.75 6.27
N SER A 135 -24.27 42.85 6.67
CA SER A 135 -24.15 41.50 6.10
C SER A 135 -25.24 40.51 6.53
N SER A 136 -25.90 40.74 7.67
CA SER A 136 -27.04 39.93 8.13
C SER A 136 -28.38 40.46 7.62
N SER A 137 -28.53 41.78 7.46
CA SER A 137 -29.77 42.41 7.00
C SER A 137 -29.97 42.42 5.48
N SER A 138 -28.92 42.19 4.69
CA SER A 138 -29.00 42.15 3.22
C SER A 138 -28.34 40.90 2.63
N SER A 139 -29.10 40.16 1.81
CA SER A 139 -28.63 38.90 1.20
C SER A 139 -27.56 39.07 0.12
N SER A 140 -27.42 40.27 -0.43
CA SER A 140 -26.41 40.60 -1.44
C SER A 140 -25.04 40.95 -0.86
N GLU A 141 -24.96 41.56 0.33
CA GLU A 141 -23.67 41.91 0.94
C GLU A 141 -22.89 40.69 1.40
N THR A 142 -21.57 40.88 1.51
CA THR A 142 -20.63 39.88 2.04
C THR A 142 -19.47 40.56 2.75
N LEU A 143 -19.01 39.93 3.83
CA LEU A 143 -17.84 40.36 4.59
C LEU A 143 -16.56 39.94 3.83
N SER A 144 -15.55 40.81 3.86
CA SER A 144 -14.20 40.52 3.34
C SER A 144 -13.14 40.83 4.40
N PRO A 145 -13.19 40.14 5.56
CA PRO A 145 -12.39 40.50 6.73
C PRO A 145 -10.91 40.17 6.52
N ARG A 146 -10.04 40.89 7.25
CA ARG A 146 -8.59 40.62 7.29
C ARG A 146 -8.19 40.30 8.72
N LEU A 147 -7.48 39.19 8.90
CA LEU A 147 -7.05 38.70 10.20
C LEU A 147 -5.55 38.41 10.17
N ASP A 148 -4.78 39.03 11.05
CA ASP A 148 -3.34 38.78 11.18
C ASP A 148 -3.06 38.11 12.54
N ALA A 149 -2.66 36.83 12.52
CA ALA A 149 -2.53 36.01 13.73
C ALA A 149 -1.06 35.70 14.07
N ALA A 150 -0.65 35.96 15.31
CA ALA A 150 0.67 35.58 15.82
C ALA A 150 0.64 34.14 16.36
N VAL A 151 1.02 33.18 15.52
CA VAL A 151 1.03 31.74 15.86
C VAL A 151 2.38 31.37 16.48
N ARG A 152 2.32 30.67 17.62
CA ARG A 152 3.48 30.10 18.32
C ARG A 152 3.46 28.58 18.17
N ALA A 153 4.49 28.03 17.53
CA ALA A 153 4.76 26.61 17.42
C ALA A 153 5.88 26.21 18.38
N ASP A 154 5.64 25.25 19.28
CA ASP A 154 6.53 24.87 20.38
C ASP A 154 6.98 23.41 20.26
N ASN A 155 8.30 23.23 20.11
CA ASN A 155 8.96 21.93 20.01
C ASN A 155 9.81 21.62 21.27
N GLY A 156 9.60 22.36 22.38
CA GLY A 156 10.30 22.23 23.67
C GLY A 156 10.27 20.81 24.23
N ARG A 157 9.17 20.08 24.01
CA ARG A 157 8.98 18.69 24.48
C ARG A 157 9.80 17.65 23.70
N ASN A 158 10.44 18.01 22.58
CA ASN A 158 11.26 17.12 21.76
C ASN A 158 12.76 17.44 21.93
N ALA A 159 13.45 16.63 22.74
CA ALA A 159 14.87 16.82 23.04
C ALA A 159 15.83 16.48 21.87
N LYS A 160 15.41 15.60 20.93
CA LYS A 160 16.26 15.07 19.85
C LYS A 160 15.63 15.14 18.45
N VAL A 161 14.42 15.70 18.32
CA VAL A 161 13.62 15.67 17.08
C VAL A 161 13.37 17.10 16.61
N GLY A 162 13.80 17.42 15.39
CA GLY A 162 13.44 18.66 14.71
C GLY A 162 12.18 18.49 13.85
N VAL A 163 11.49 19.60 13.57
CA VAL A 163 10.29 19.63 12.72
C VAL A 163 10.54 20.54 11.51
N GLU A 164 10.32 20.03 10.31
CA GLU A 164 10.37 20.80 9.06
C GLU A 164 8.94 21.01 8.55
N TYR A 165 8.45 22.24 8.63
CA TYR A 165 7.14 22.64 8.14
C TYR A 165 7.23 23.03 6.66
N ARG A 166 6.36 22.47 5.82
CA ARG A 166 6.35 22.67 4.37
C ARG A 166 5.32 23.76 4.03
N GLY A 167 5.69 24.70 3.16
CA GLY A 167 4.90 25.91 2.85
C GLY A 167 3.59 25.69 2.06
N SER A 168 3.18 24.44 1.83
CA SER A 168 1.87 24.09 1.26
C SER A 168 0.83 23.77 2.35
N GLY A 169 0.98 24.38 3.52
CA GLY A 169 -0.01 24.33 4.61
C GLY A 169 -0.88 25.59 4.63
N SER A 170 -1.92 25.58 5.45
CA SER A 170 -2.84 26.70 5.62
C SER A 170 -3.34 26.83 7.06
N VAL A 171 -3.72 28.06 7.41
CA VAL A 171 -4.48 28.40 8.61
C VAL A 171 -5.83 28.95 8.17
N ALA A 172 -6.89 28.62 8.89
CA ALA A 172 -8.21 29.23 8.78
C ALA A 172 -8.75 29.59 10.16
N VAL A 173 -9.48 30.71 10.24
CA VAL A 173 -10.25 31.11 11.41
C VAL A 173 -11.73 30.97 11.07
N SER A 174 -12.51 30.39 11.97
CA SER A 174 -13.96 30.25 11.86
C SER A 174 -14.68 30.64 13.15
N TYR A 175 -15.92 31.07 12.99
CA TYR A 175 -16.88 31.31 14.06
C TYR A 175 -18.09 30.40 13.85
N SER A 176 -18.47 29.59 14.84
CA SER A 176 -19.63 28.67 14.76
C SER A 176 -19.73 27.90 13.43
N GLY A 177 -18.59 27.39 12.94
CA GLY A 177 -18.45 26.69 11.65
C GLY A 177 -18.31 27.58 10.40
N ALA A 178 -18.78 28.82 10.41
CA ALA A 178 -18.59 29.77 9.32
C ALA A 178 -17.12 30.23 9.23
N ARG A 179 -16.49 30.08 8.05
CA ARG A 179 -15.07 30.43 7.83
C ARG A 179 -14.92 31.94 7.62
N LEU A 180 -14.30 32.62 8.57
CA LEU A 180 -14.06 34.07 8.53
C LEU A 180 -12.88 34.43 7.62
N ALA A 181 -11.74 33.75 7.76
CA ALA A 181 -10.54 34.05 6.97
C ALA A 181 -9.62 32.84 6.82
N ALA A 182 -8.69 32.90 5.87
CA ALA A 182 -7.58 31.97 5.77
C ALA A 182 -6.33 32.54 5.12
N GLY A 183 -5.19 31.90 5.37
CA GLY A 183 -3.87 32.27 4.85
C GLY A 183 -2.92 31.08 4.77
N PRO A 184 -1.76 31.24 4.12
CA PRO A 184 -0.75 30.19 3.98
C PRO A 184 0.04 29.98 5.28
N TRP A 185 0.42 28.74 5.57
CA TRP A 185 1.38 28.45 6.64
C TRP A 185 2.82 28.57 6.10
N PRO A 186 3.71 29.35 6.74
CA PRO A 186 5.06 29.58 6.22
C PRO A 186 5.96 28.34 6.28
N ALA A 187 6.86 28.19 5.31
CA ALA A 187 7.87 27.14 5.32
C ALA A 187 9.00 27.50 6.31
N PHE A 188 9.20 26.71 7.36
CA PHE A 188 10.32 26.89 8.29
C PHE A 188 10.82 25.58 8.89
N ARG A 189 12.01 25.62 9.49
CA ARG A 189 12.64 24.48 10.18
C ARG A 189 12.83 24.83 11.65
N GLN A 190 12.25 24.01 12.52
CA GLN A 190 12.29 24.17 13.97
C GLN A 190 13.24 23.10 14.56
N PRO A 191 14.39 23.50 15.14
CA PRO A 191 15.30 22.58 15.82
C PRO A 191 14.65 21.85 17.01
N PRO A 192 15.28 20.77 17.53
CA PRO A 192 14.93 20.21 18.84
C PRO A 192 14.91 21.29 19.92
N ARG A 193 13.96 21.21 20.85
CA ARG A 193 13.71 22.18 21.93
C ARG A 193 13.45 23.64 21.54
N ASN A 194 13.44 24.00 20.25
CA ASN A 194 13.19 25.38 19.83
C ASN A 194 11.68 25.74 19.92
N VAL A 195 11.39 27.03 20.10
CA VAL A 195 10.04 27.59 19.94
C VAL A 195 10.10 28.67 18.88
N THR A 196 9.14 28.67 17.95
CA THR A 196 9.07 29.61 16.82
C THR A 196 7.75 30.35 16.89
N ALA A 197 7.78 31.68 16.85
CA ALA A 197 6.60 32.53 16.68
C ALA A 197 6.66 33.24 15.33
N PHE A 198 5.53 33.37 14.66
CA PHE A 198 5.43 34.01 13.35
C PHE A 198 4.02 34.57 13.13
N ALA A 199 3.91 35.64 12.33
CA ALA A 199 2.63 36.16 11.89
C ALA A 199 2.09 35.36 10.68
N VAL A 200 0.77 35.18 10.63
CA VAL A 200 0.05 34.64 9.48
C VAL A 200 -1.00 35.65 9.06
N ALA A 201 -0.80 36.25 7.88
CA ALA A 201 -1.79 37.11 7.26
C ALA A 201 -2.89 36.27 6.60
N MET A 202 -4.14 36.57 6.92
CA MET A 202 -5.32 35.83 6.47
C MET A 202 -6.39 36.77 5.94
N SER A 203 -7.13 36.33 4.92
CA SER A 203 -8.27 37.08 4.39
C SER A 203 -9.49 36.20 4.19
N GLY A 204 -10.67 36.79 4.41
CA GLY A 204 -11.94 36.31 3.91
C GLY A 204 -12.35 37.08 2.66
N ARG A 205 -13.17 36.46 1.81
CA ARG A 205 -13.86 37.07 0.68
C ARG A 205 -15.20 36.37 0.55
N GLY A 206 -16.29 37.11 0.29
CA GLY A 206 -17.61 36.50 0.13
C GLY A 206 -18.16 35.85 1.39
N VAL A 207 -17.67 36.24 2.58
CA VAL A 207 -18.06 35.62 3.85
C VAL A 207 -19.46 36.08 4.21
N ARG A 208 -20.33 35.11 4.54
CA ARG A 208 -21.68 35.36 5.06
C ARG A 208 -21.82 34.71 6.43
N LEU A 209 -22.56 35.39 7.28
CA LEU A 209 -22.99 34.93 8.60
C LEU A 209 -24.52 34.93 8.59
N THR A 210 -25.15 34.00 9.30
CA THR A 210 -26.59 34.08 9.53
C THR A 210 -26.92 35.21 10.50
N GLU A 211 -28.15 35.70 10.50
CA GLU A 211 -28.66 36.61 11.54
C GLU A 211 -28.46 36.02 12.95
N ASP A 212 -28.75 34.73 13.08
CA ASP A 212 -28.45 33.83 14.20
C ASP A 212 -26.97 33.82 14.65
N GLN A 213 -26.02 34.12 13.76
CA GLN A 213 -24.58 34.22 14.08
C GLN A 213 -24.19 35.67 14.38
N ALA A 214 -24.68 36.65 13.63
CA ALA A 214 -24.41 38.07 13.86
C ALA A 214 -24.93 38.56 15.22
N THR A 215 -26.14 38.13 15.61
CA THR A 215 -26.74 38.42 16.93
C THR A 215 -25.94 37.81 18.09
N ARG A 216 -25.51 36.54 17.97
CA ARG A 216 -24.63 35.90 18.97
C ARG A 216 -23.27 36.59 19.05
N ILE A 217 -22.63 36.92 17.93
CA ILE A 217 -21.38 37.70 17.90
C ILE A 217 -21.55 39.05 18.61
N ALA A 218 -22.67 39.76 18.41
CA ALA A 218 -22.91 41.03 19.09
C ALA A 218 -23.02 40.87 20.62
N ALA A 219 -23.74 39.84 21.09
CA ALA A 219 -23.84 39.52 22.52
C ALA A 219 -22.48 39.07 23.11
N GLU A 220 -21.71 38.26 22.40
CA GLU A 220 -20.40 37.77 22.83
C GLU A 220 -19.32 38.87 22.80
N GLN A 221 -19.42 39.86 21.90
CA GLN A 221 -18.61 41.09 21.95
C GLN A 221 -19.00 41.98 23.13
N ALA A 222 -20.29 42.15 23.42
CA ALA A 222 -20.74 42.89 24.60
C ALA A 222 -20.29 42.21 25.93
N ALA A 223 -20.13 40.88 25.92
CA ALA A 223 -19.55 40.11 27.02
C ALA A 223 -18.00 40.05 27.01
N GLY A 224 -17.34 40.66 26.02
CA GLY A 224 -15.87 40.68 25.89
C GLY A 224 -15.23 39.30 25.67
N ALA A 225 -15.93 38.35 25.04
CA ALA A 225 -15.47 36.96 24.93
C ALA A 225 -16.04 36.20 23.71
N VAL A 226 -15.68 36.60 22.50
CA VAL A 226 -16.10 35.91 21.27
C VAL A 226 -15.30 34.61 21.04
N PRO A 227 -15.94 33.43 20.95
CA PRO A 227 -15.28 32.17 20.68
C PRO A 227 -14.93 32.00 19.19
N LEU A 228 -13.64 31.85 18.87
CA LEU A 228 -13.13 31.58 17.54
C LEU A 228 -12.41 30.22 17.50
N GLN A 229 -12.56 29.48 16.41
CA GLN A 229 -11.78 28.26 16.15
C GLN A 229 -10.73 28.53 15.08
N VAL A 230 -9.47 28.21 15.39
CA VAL A 230 -8.34 28.32 14.47
C VAL A 230 -7.92 26.91 14.05
N GLU A 231 -8.27 26.50 12.83
CA GLU A 231 -7.82 25.24 12.23
C GLU A 231 -6.60 25.46 11.33
N THR A 232 -5.51 24.79 11.66
CA THR A 232 -4.29 24.67 10.85
C THR A 232 -4.24 23.29 10.21
N THR A 233 -3.88 23.22 8.92
CA THR A 233 -3.39 21.98 8.29
C THR A 233 -2.01 22.25 7.69
N VAL A 234 -0.97 21.60 8.21
CA VAL A 234 0.41 21.77 7.74
C VAL A 234 1.07 20.42 7.44
N PRO A 235 1.71 20.25 6.26
CA PRO A 235 2.55 19.10 6.00
C PRO A 235 3.89 19.26 6.72
N VAL A 236 4.26 18.30 7.56
CA VAL A 236 5.54 18.31 8.30
C VAL A 236 6.42 17.12 7.93
N ARG A 237 7.72 17.24 8.17
CA ARG A 237 8.67 16.12 8.25
C ARG A 237 9.39 16.17 9.60
N LEU A 238 9.52 15.02 10.27
CA LEU A 238 10.37 14.91 11.45
C LEU A 238 11.81 14.65 11.02
N ARG A 239 12.76 15.24 11.76
CA ARG A 239 14.20 15.07 11.59
C ARG A 239 14.80 14.45 12.84
N PHE A 240 15.42 13.28 12.70
CA PHE A 240 16.09 12.55 13.76
C PHE A 240 17.61 12.69 13.54
N GLY A 241 18.23 13.62 14.27
CA GLY A 241 19.59 14.05 13.99
C GLY A 241 19.73 14.78 12.64
N SER A 242 20.91 14.70 12.02
CA SER A 242 21.26 15.34 10.75
C SER A 242 20.81 14.53 9.52
N VAL A 243 20.94 13.19 9.60
CA VAL A 243 20.78 12.26 8.48
C VAL A 243 19.32 11.86 8.26
N LEU A 244 18.64 11.35 9.28
CA LEU A 244 17.37 10.63 9.13
C LEU A 244 16.17 11.59 9.11
N ARG A 245 15.29 11.43 8.12
CA ARG A 245 14.11 12.29 7.88
C ARG A 245 12.90 11.43 7.53
N THR A 246 11.72 11.77 8.05
CA THR A 246 10.50 11.05 7.69
C THR A 246 9.97 11.45 6.31
N TRP A 247 9.04 10.65 5.79
CA TRP A 247 8.10 11.12 4.78
C TRP A 247 7.27 12.32 5.29
N THR A 248 6.62 13.02 4.37
CA THR A 248 5.74 14.15 4.73
C THR A 248 4.44 13.63 5.34
N VAL A 249 4.03 14.16 6.50
CA VAL A 249 2.77 13.80 7.17
C VAL A 249 1.90 15.05 7.36
N PRO A 250 0.60 15.03 7.02
CA PRO A 250 -0.30 16.13 7.32
C PRO A 250 -0.66 16.15 8.81
N VAL A 251 -0.24 17.21 9.50
CA VAL A 251 -0.66 17.52 10.87
C VAL A 251 -1.81 18.51 10.80
N ARG A 252 -2.89 18.23 11.52
CA ARG A 252 -3.98 19.19 11.75
C ARG A 252 -3.96 19.63 13.21
N ALA A 253 -4.03 20.93 13.45
CA ALA A 253 -4.21 21.48 14.79
C ALA A 253 -5.51 22.29 14.80
N ARG A 254 -6.35 22.08 15.80
CA ARG A 254 -7.52 22.92 16.07
C ARG A 254 -7.32 23.58 17.43
N CYS A 255 -7.26 24.90 17.43
CA CYS A 255 -7.19 25.71 18.64
C CYS A 255 -8.51 26.44 18.84
N ASP A 256 -9.14 26.19 19.97
CA ASP A 256 -10.33 26.92 20.41
C ASP A 256 -9.84 28.10 21.26
N VAL A 257 -10.20 29.33 20.89
CA VAL A 257 -9.75 30.57 21.54
C VAL A 257 -10.95 31.50 21.79
N SER A 258 -10.84 32.40 22.75
CA SER A 258 -11.79 33.51 22.90
C SER A 258 -11.05 34.85 22.79
N VAL A 259 -11.62 35.80 22.06
CA VAL A 259 -11.10 37.16 21.86
C VAL A 259 -12.01 38.22 22.46
N ASP A 260 -11.45 39.34 22.89
CA ASP A 260 -12.21 40.42 23.53
C ASP A 260 -12.98 41.33 22.56
N ARG A 261 -12.49 41.46 21.31
CA ARG A 261 -13.05 42.34 20.26
C ARG A 261 -12.92 41.72 18.87
N LEU A 262 -13.72 42.19 17.91
CA LEU A 262 -13.63 41.81 16.49
C LEU A 262 -13.16 42.94 15.54
N ASP A 263 -12.63 44.04 16.07
CA ASP A 263 -11.93 45.05 15.27
C ASP A 263 -10.72 45.61 16.04
N GLY A 264 -9.61 45.87 15.32
CA GLY A 264 -8.31 46.19 15.90
C GLY A 264 -7.56 44.97 16.45
N ASP A 265 -6.59 45.22 17.32
CA ASP A 265 -5.75 44.18 17.93
C ASP A 265 -6.46 43.56 19.14
N ALA A 266 -6.81 42.27 19.05
CA ALA A 266 -7.56 41.57 20.08
C ALA A 266 -6.67 40.75 21.03
N VAL A 267 -7.07 40.72 22.31
CA VAL A 267 -6.45 39.90 23.36
C VAL A 267 -6.96 38.46 23.23
N VAL A 268 -6.04 37.51 23.04
CA VAL A 268 -6.39 36.11 22.75
C VAL A 268 -6.23 35.23 24.00
N VAL A 269 -7.32 34.65 24.48
CA VAL A 269 -7.31 33.63 25.53
C VAL A 269 -7.45 32.24 24.89
N ASN A 270 -6.43 31.40 25.02
CA ASN A 270 -6.46 30.04 24.49
C ASN A 270 -7.27 29.10 25.41
N ARG A 271 -8.34 28.48 24.90
CA ARG A 271 -9.17 27.52 25.64
C ARG A 271 -8.67 26.08 25.48
N GLY A 272 -7.96 25.79 24.37
CA GLY A 272 -7.19 24.57 24.21
C GLY A 272 -6.84 24.29 22.74
N CYS A 273 -5.74 23.55 22.52
CA CYS A 273 -5.30 23.16 21.17
C CYS A 273 -5.18 21.63 21.03
N ARG A 274 -6.01 21.03 20.16
CA ARG A 274 -6.02 19.60 19.86
C ARG A 274 -5.28 19.32 18.55
N VAL A 275 -4.12 18.69 18.65
CA VAL A 275 -3.33 18.25 17.49
C VAL A 275 -3.73 16.82 17.09
N ARG A 276 -4.06 16.62 15.82
CA ARG A 276 -4.33 15.31 15.21
C ARG A 276 -3.36 15.08 14.04
N VAL A 277 -2.56 14.03 14.14
CA VAL A 277 -1.74 13.54 13.03
C VAL A 277 -2.56 12.49 12.27
N ARG A 278 -2.77 12.64 10.95
CA ARG A 278 -3.39 11.58 10.14
C ARG A 278 -2.30 10.68 9.55
N PRO A 279 -2.23 9.38 9.88
CA PRO A 279 -1.30 8.46 9.25
C PRO A 279 -1.64 8.28 7.77
N LEU A 280 -0.64 8.03 6.90
CA LEU A 280 -0.88 7.83 5.46
C LEU A 280 -1.64 6.52 5.15
N TRP A 281 -1.61 5.53 6.05
CA TRP A 281 -2.33 4.26 5.92
C TRP A 281 -3.84 4.35 6.22
N TRP A 282 -4.40 5.57 6.21
CA TRP A 282 -5.84 5.87 6.32
C TRP A 282 -6.40 6.46 5.01
N TRP A 283 -5.75 6.13 3.88
CA TRP A 283 -6.11 6.55 2.51
C TRP A 283 -6.15 5.36 1.53
N TRP A 284 -6.21 4.14 2.07
CA TRP A 284 -6.30 2.84 1.42
C TRP A 284 -7.30 1.99 2.20
#